data_AF-A2EU97-F1
#
_entry.id   AF-A2EU97-F1
#
_cell.length_a   1.000
_cell.length_b   1.000
_cell.length_c   1.000
_cell.angle_alpha   90.00
_cell.angle_beta   90.00
_cell.angle_gamma   90.00
#
_symmetry.space_group_name_H-M   'P 1'
#
loop_
_entity.id
_entity.type
_entity.pdbx_description
1 polymer ?
#
loop_
_entity_poly.entity_id
_entity_poly.type
_entity_poly.pdbx_seq_one_letter_code
_entity_poly.pdbx_strand_id
1 'polypeptide(L)'
;MKETPQYWELLSETDKEKYNELHQEFSSGVMKRARNGRAESFEEMLENIKKYCIRNDEDDWKRYLVCGVCWMDEAIAINTRQLRLLVCKCKSSINGSLQKMGFSTNMAHSESWKILFPKIPLLKDHFSELRKWTIRYKPKKDGETVHHVEEPVQNSSEEHEEASEPVAVQQQLSSPTVPLKFRVKMLRLQQAISI
;
A
#
# COMPACT_ATOMS: atom_id res chain seq x y z
N MET A 1 6.19 -12.12 24.91
CA MET A 1 7.48 -11.63 24.36
C MET A 1 7.23 -10.26 23.76
N LYS A 2 8.13 -9.29 23.97
CA LYS A 2 8.01 -7.95 23.38
C LYS A 2 8.33 -8.10 21.88
N GLU A 3 7.32 -8.05 21.02
CA GLU A 3 7.55 -8.15 19.57
C GLU A 3 8.28 -6.89 19.09
N THR A 4 9.54 -7.05 18.71
CA THR A 4 10.34 -5.97 18.12
C THR A 4 9.95 -5.75 16.66
N PRO A 5 9.87 -4.50 16.19
CA PRO A 5 9.64 -4.22 14.77
C PRO A 5 10.68 -4.88 13.87
N GLN A 6 10.29 -5.24 12.65
CA GLN A 6 11.15 -6.02 11.74
C GLN A 6 12.45 -5.28 11.35
N TYR A 7 12.40 -3.94 11.32
CA TYR A 7 13.49 -3.09 10.84
C TYR A 7 14.13 -2.28 11.96
N TRP A 8 14.02 -2.78 13.20
CA TRP A 8 14.48 -2.10 14.42
C TRP A 8 15.94 -1.67 14.35
N GLU A 9 16.81 -2.51 13.79
CA GLU A 9 18.25 -2.26 13.71
C GLU A 9 18.65 -1.16 12.71
N LEU A 10 17.72 -0.71 11.86
CA LEU A 10 18.01 0.42 10.97
C LEU A 10 17.98 1.76 11.70
N LEU A 11 17.28 1.84 12.84
CA LEU A 11 17.13 3.08 13.59
C LEU A 11 18.41 3.42 14.36
N SER A 12 18.69 4.73 14.46
CA SER A 12 19.66 5.25 15.42
C SER A 12 19.18 4.98 16.86
N GLU A 13 20.09 4.98 17.84
CA GLU A 13 19.72 4.80 19.24
C GLU A 13 18.73 5.88 19.72
N THR A 14 18.90 7.13 19.29
CA THR A 14 17.94 8.20 19.58
C THR A 14 16.55 7.93 18.98
N ASP A 15 16.48 7.39 17.76
CA ASP A 15 15.18 7.05 17.16
C ASP A 15 14.56 5.81 17.80
N LYS A 16 15.37 4.85 18.28
CA LYS A 16 14.90 3.72 19.09
C LYS A 16 14.31 4.18 20.43
N GLU A 17 14.97 5.13 21.11
CA GLU A 17 14.47 5.73 22.35
C GLU A 17 13.11 6.40 22.12
N LYS A 18 13.01 7.30 21.13
CA LYS A 18 11.76 8.00 20.80
C LYS A 18 10.64 7.06 20.36
N TYR A 19 10.96 5.99 19.61
CA TYR A 19 9.97 4.97 19.27
C TYR A 19 9.43 4.29 20.53
N ASN A 20 10.31 3.95 21.48
CA ASN A 20 9.91 3.34 22.74
C ASN A 20 9.07 4.29 23.60
N GLU A 21 9.39 5.59 23.60
CA GLU A 21 8.58 6.62 24.27
C GLU A 21 7.17 6.66 23.68
N LEU A 22 7.03 6.74 22.35
CA LEU A 22 5.73 6.69 21.67
C LEU A 22 4.95 5.41 22.00
N HIS A 23 5.62 4.26 21.93
CA HIS A 23 5.00 2.98 22.28
C HIS A 23 4.51 2.96 23.73
N GLN A 24 5.31 3.47 24.66
CA GLN A 24 4.91 3.59 26.07
C GLN A 24 3.73 4.55 26.24
N GLU A 25 3.74 5.69 25.55
CA GLU A 25 2.67 6.68 25.58
C GLU A 25 1.33 6.04 25.14
N PHE A 26 1.34 5.33 24.01
CA PHE A 26 0.17 4.66 23.43
C PHE A 26 -0.33 3.46 24.26
N SER A 27 0.58 2.70 24.87
CA SER A 27 0.22 1.50 25.64
C SER A 27 -0.24 1.81 27.07
N SER A 28 0.36 2.82 27.71
CA SER A 28 0.08 3.20 29.10
C SER A 28 -1.23 3.99 29.28
N GLY A 29 -1.83 4.43 28.17
CA GLY A 29 -2.97 5.33 28.18
C GLY A 29 -2.67 6.65 28.90
N VAL A 30 -1.39 7.04 29.02
CA VAL A 30 -0.98 8.30 29.68
C VAL A 30 -1.64 9.50 29.00
N MET A 31 -1.77 9.49 27.67
CA MET A 31 -2.51 10.52 26.92
C MET A 31 -3.98 10.64 27.33
N LYS A 32 -4.63 9.54 27.76
CA LYS A 32 -6.02 9.57 28.26
C LYS A 32 -6.17 10.31 29.59
N ARG A 33 -5.13 10.33 30.41
CA ARG A 33 -5.14 10.97 31.75
C ARG A 33 -4.79 12.45 31.69
N ALA A 34 -4.02 12.88 30.68
CA ALA A 34 -3.57 14.27 30.53
C ALA A 34 -4.65 15.24 29.98
N ARG A 35 -5.69 14.73 29.29
CA ARG A 35 -6.78 15.54 28.71
C ARG A 35 -8.15 15.19 29.28
N ASN A 36 -8.46 15.66 30.50
CA ASN A 36 -9.81 15.70 31.09
C ASN A 36 -10.70 14.45 30.88
N GLY A 37 -10.14 13.24 30.84
CA GLY A 37 -10.89 11.98 30.72
C GLY A 37 -11.43 11.67 29.31
N ARG A 38 -11.06 12.42 28.26
CA ARG A 38 -11.41 12.04 26.88
C ARG A 38 -10.45 10.96 26.41
N ALA A 39 -10.98 9.82 25.96
CA ALA A 39 -10.16 8.78 25.35
C ALA A 39 -9.42 9.35 24.14
N GLU A 40 -8.11 9.14 24.10
CA GLU A 40 -7.25 9.53 22.99
C GLU A 40 -7.78 8.97 21.67
N SER A 41 -7.90 9.83 20.66
CA SER A 41 -8.34 9.42 19.33
C SER A 41 -7.18 8.76 18.57
N PHE A 42 -7.49 7.83 17.69
CA PHE A 42 -6.48 7.23 16.80
C PHE A 42 -5.82 8.28 15.88
N GLU A 43 -6.49 9.41 15.65
CA GLU A 43 -5.95 10.54 14.90
C GLU A 43 -4.80 11.23 15.65
N GLU A 44 -4.92 11.40 16.96
CA GLU A 44 -3.84 11.95 17.81
C GLU A 44 -2.60 11.04 17.79
N MET A 45 -2.80 9.72 17.88
CA MET A 45 -1.72 8.74 17.76
C MET A 45 -0.99 8.89 16.41
N LEU A 46 -1.75 8.98 15.31
CA LEU A 46 -1.17 9.17 13.98
C LEU A 46 -0.38 10.48 13.87
N GLU A 47 -0.87 11.56 14.47
CA GLU A 47 -0.18 12.85 14.46
C GLU A 47 1.14 12.80 15.26
N ASN A 48 1.16 12.11 16.40
CA ASN A 48 2.41 11.89 17.16
C ASN A 48 3.41 11.04 16.36
N ILE A 49 2.95 9.98 15.70
CA ILE A 49 3.79 9.16 14.83
C ILE A 49 4.30 9.99 13.65
N LYS A 50 3.47 10.85 13.06
CA LYS A 50 3.86 11.72 11.95
C LYS A 50 4.99 12.66 12.35
N LYS A 51 4.89 13.31 13.51
CA LYS A 51 5.94 14.20 14.05
C LYS A 51 7.26 13.47 14.28
N TYR A 52 7.19 12.20 14.70
CA TYR A 52 8.38 11.37 14.83
C TYR A 52 8.96 10.99 13.46
N CYS A 53 8.14 10.57 12.50
CA CYS A 53 8.60 10.08 11.21
C CYS A 53 9.06 11.17 10.23
N ILE A 54 8.55 12.41 10.34
CA ILE A 54 8.84 13.48 9.39
C ILE A 54 9.70 14.54 10.07
N ARG A 55 11.02 14.38 9.95
CA ARG A 55 12.01 15.34 10.44
C ARG A 55 12.74 16.04 9.30
N ASN A 56 12.42 15.66 8.05
CA ASN A 56 13.06 16.15 6.82
C ASN A 56 14.56 15.85 6.79
N ASP A 57 14.92 14.65 7.23
CA ASP A 57 16.28 14.12 7.17
C ASP A 57 16.34 12.78 6.40
N GLU A 58 17.55 12.26 6.21
CA GLU A 58 17.81 11.03 5.45
C GLU A 58 17.29 9.74 6.10
N ASP A 59 16.84 9.79 7.35
CA ASP A 59 16.36 8.65 8.13
C ASP A 59 14.83 8.58 8.23
N ASP A 60 14.10 9.56 7.69
CA ASP A 60 12.63 9.58 7.66
C ASP A 60 12.05 8.27 7.09
N TRP A 61 12.68 7.69 6.06
CA TRP A 61 12.25 6.44 5.45
C TRP A 61 12.38 5.23 6.38
N LYS A 62 13.38 5.22 7.26
CA LYS A 62 13.60 4.15 8.25
C LYS A 62 12.50 4.21 9.31
N ARG A 63 12.16 5.43 9.74
CA ARG A 63 11.07 5.67 10.71
C ARG A 63 9.70 5.28 10.13
N TYR A 64 9.41 5.62 8.87
CA TYR A 64 8.20 5.12 8.20
C TYR A 64 8.15 3.59 8.19
N LEU A 65 9.26 2.95 7.83
CA LEU A 65 9.36 1.50 7.70
C LEU A 65 9.09 0.79 9.04
N VAL A 66 9.68 1.28 10.13
CA VAL A 66 9.52 0.72 11.48
C VAL A 66 8.15 1.00 12.07
N CYS A 67 7.62 2.22 11.89
CA CYS A 67 6.28 2.57 12.37
C CYS A 67 5.16 1.91 11.55
N GLY A 68 5.44 1.46 10.33
CA GLY A 68 4.43 0.86 9.46
C GLY A 68 3.43 1.86 8.89
N VAL A 69 3.82 3.11 8.75
CA VAL A 69 2.98 4.18 8.22
C VAL A 69 3.84 5.17 7.44
N CYS A 70 3.35 5.60 6.29
CA CYS A 70 4.01 6.60 5.45
C CYS A 70 2.97 7.61 4.94
N TRP A 71 3.26 8.89 5.10
CA TRP A 71 2.41 9.97 4.61
C TRP A 71 2.85 10.43 3.23
N MET A 72 1.88 10.67 2.38
CA MET A 72 1.99 11.26 1.04
C MET A 72 0.87 12.31 0.92
N ASP A 73 0.93 13.18 -0.08
CA ASP A 73 0.09 14.39 -0.16
C ASP A 73 -1.39 14.13 0.12
N GLU A 74 -2.01 13.22 -0.64
CA GLU A 74 -3.43 12.87 -0.50
C GLU A 74 -3.65 11.44 -0.01
N ALA A 75 -2.58 10.78 0.43
CA ALA A 75 -2.59 9.36 0.73
C ALA A 75 -1.80 9.00 1.99
N ILE A 76 -2.18 7.88 2.58
CA ILE A 76 -1.46 7.25 3.66
C ILE A 76 -1.22 5.78 3.30
N ALA A 77 0.01 5.33 3.41
CA ALA A 77 0.34 3.92 3.24
C ALA A 77 0.53 3.29 4.61
N ILE A 78 -0.05 2.10 4.77
CA ILE A 78 -0.11 1.41 6.04
C ILE A 78 0.43 -0.01 5.87
N ASN A 79 1.43 -0.37 6.67
CA ASN A 79 1.79 -1.74 6.96
C ASN A 79 1.20 -2.10 8.32
N THR A 80 0.03 -2.73 8.32
CA THR A 80 -0.71 -3.01 9.56
C THR A 80 0.06 -3.96 10.49
N ARG A 81 1.02 -4.76 9.98
CA ARG A 81 1.83 -5.65 10.83
C ARG A 81 2.83 -4.87 11.68
N GLN A 82 3.43 -3.82 11.15
CA GLN A 82 4.33 -2.94 11.90
C GLN A 82 3.54 -1.96 12.76
N LEU A 83 2.53 -1.29 12.19
CA LEU A 83 1.77 -0.26 12.91
C LEU A 83 1.11 -0.79 14.19
N ARG A 84 0.55 -2.02 14.16
CA ARG A 84 -0.07 -2.63 15.35
C ARG A 84 0.89 -2.81 16.52
N LEU A 85 2.19 -2.95 16.25
CA LEU A 85 3.21 -3.09 17.29
C LEU A 85 3.34 -1.77 18.03
N LEU A 86 3.40 -0.65 17.29
CA LEU A 86 3.53 0.68 17.87
C LEU A 86 2.26 1.11 18.61
N VAL A 87 1.09 1.03 17.97
CA VAL A 87 -0.16 1.57 18.54
C VAL A 87 -0.91 0.61 19.46
N CYS A 88 -0.44 -0.63 19.59
CA CYS A 88 -1.10 -1.69 20.38
C CYS A 88 -2.60 -1.90 20.03
N LYS A 89 -2.97 -1.75 18.75
CA LYS A 89 -4.34 -1.97 18.24
C LYS A 89 -4.39 -3.10 17.23
N CYS A 90 -5.51 -3.83 17.20
CA CYS A 90 -5.73 -4.87 16.21
C CYS A 90 -6.05 -4.30 14.81
N LYS A 91 -5.89 -5.14 13.77
CA LYS A 91 -6.14 -4.78 12.37
C LYS A 91 -7.53 -4.17 12.14
N SER A 92 -8.58 -4.74 12.72
CA SER A 92 -9.95 -4.24 12.57
C SER A 92 -10.13 -2.86 13.20
N SER A 93 -9.52 -2.60 14.36
CA SER A 93 -9.54 -1.29 15.01
C SER A 93 -8.82 -0.24 14.16
N ILE A 94 -7.64 -0.55 13.63
CA ILE A 94 -6.88 0.37 12.76
C ILE A 94 -7.69 0.69 11.49
N ASN A 95 -8.22 -0.35 10.84
CA ASN A 95 -9.01 -0.20 9.62
C ASN A 95 -10.28 0.63 9.85
N GLY A 96 -11.00 0.36 10.94
CA GLY A 96 -12.21 1.11 11.30
C GLY A 96 -11.90 2.57 11.60
N SER A 97 -10.81 2.86 12.31
CA SER A 97 -10.38 4.24 12.57
C SER A 97 -9.99 4.97 11.28
N LEU A 98 -9.21 4.34 10.40
CA LEU A 98 -8.85 4.91 9.09
C LEU A 98 -10.10 5.26 8.26
N GLN A 99 -11.08 4.36 8.20
CA GLN A 99 -12.35 4.62 7.51
C GLN A 99 -13.13 5.78 8.13
N LYS A 100 -13.20 5.86 9.46
CA LYS A 100 -13.85 6.98 10.16
C LYS A 100 -13.17 8.33 9.87
N MET A 101 -11.86 8.33 9.63
CA MET A 101 -11.09 9.51 9.21
C MET A 101 -11.20 9.80 7.69
N GLY A 102 -12.02 9.05 6.96
CA GLY A 102 -12.26 9.23 5.52
C GLY A 102 -11.25 8.54 4.60
N PHE A 103 -10.34 7.72 5.12
CA PHE A 103 -9.39 6.99 4.28
C PHE A 103 -10.02 5.71 3.71
N SER A 104 -10.17 5.68 2.40
CA SER A 104 -10.66 4.52 1.65
C SER A 104 -9.52 3.81 0.93
N THR A 105 -9.70 2.52 0.63
CA THR A 105 -8.73 1.77 -0.20
C THR A 105 -9.12 1.98 -1.65
N ASN A 106 -8.23 2.57 -2.45
CA ASN A 106 -8.44 2.66 -3.90
C ASN A 106 -7.91 1.38 -4.55
N MET A 107 -8.74 0.69 -5.30
CA MET A 107 -8.40 -0.58 -5.97
C MET A 107 -7.97 -0.39 -7.43
N ALA A 108 -8.00 0.83 -7.98
CA ALA A 108 -8.00 1.05 -9.42
C ALA A 108 -6.62 1.24 -10.10
N HIS A 109 -5.51 1.31 -9.37
CA HIS A 109 -4.22 1.66 -9.99
C HIS A 109 -3.19 0.54 -9.84
N SER A 110 -2.94 -0.16 -10.95
CA SER A 110 -1.96 -1.24 -11.11
C SER A 110 -0.52 -0.85 -10.72
N GLU A 111 -0.22 0.43 -10.55
CA GLU A 111 1.10 0.93 -10.17
C GLU A 111 1.09 1.95 -9.03
N SER A 112 -0.02 2.07 -8.29
CA SER A 112 -0.15 3.02 -7.17
C SER A 112 0.97 2.91 -6.13
N TRP A 113 1.54 1.72 -5.95
CA TRP A 113 2.64 1.46 -5.03
C TRP A 113 3.95 2.16 -5.38
N LYS A 114 4.16 2.57 -6.64
CA LYS A 114 5.39 3.29 -7.07
C LYS A 114 5.60 4.60 -6.31
N ILE A 115 4.52 5.22 -5.82
CA ILE A 115 4.59 6.45 -5.01
C ILE A 115 5.36 6.25 -3.68
N LEU A 116 5.52 5.00 -3.23
CA LEU A 116 6.29 4.69 -2.02
C LEU A 116 7.79 4.72 -2.25
N PHE A 117 8.25 4.57 -3.50
CA PHE A 117 9.67 4.42 -3.80
C PHE A 117 10.54 5.63 -3.47
N PRO A 118 10.08 6.88 -3.69
CA PRO A 118 10.81 8.05 -3.23
C PRO A 118 10.80 8.20 -1.70
N LYS A 119 9.76 7.67 -1.03
CA LYS A 119 9.56 7.82 0.43
C LYS A 119 10.21 6.70 1.24
N ILE A 120 10.29 5.50 0.68
CA ILE A 120 10.87 4.30 1.29
C ILE A 120 11.66 3.55 0.20
N PRO A 121 12.90 3.96 -0.09
CA PRO A 121 13.70 3.40 -1.18
C PRO A 121 13.90 1.89 -1.11
N LEU A 122 13.99 1.33 0.11
CA LEU A 122 14.13 -0.12 0.35
C LEU A 122 13.03 -0.94 -0.34
N LEU A 123 11.82 -0.39 -0.51
CA LEU A 123 10.70 -1.13 -1.10
C LEU A 123 10.85 -1.40 -2.60
N LYS A 124 11.77 -0.71 -3.30
CA LYS A 124 12.02 -0.91 -4.74
C LYS A 124 12.43 -2.34 -5.07
N ASP A 125 13.29 -2.91 -4.25
CA ASP A 125 13.90 -4.22 -4.48
C ASP A 125 13.25 -5.33 -3.62
N HIS A 126 12.35 -4.96 -2.71
CA HIS A 126 11.75 -5.87 -1.72
C HIS A 126 10.25 -6.04 -1.92
N PHE A 127 9.84 -6.64 -3.05
CA PHE A 127 8.42 -6.83 -3.39
C PHE A 127 7.62 -7.62 -2.35
N SER A 128 8.25 -8.55 -1.63
CA SER A 128 7.62 -9.27 -0.52
C SER A 128 7.26 -8.36 0.64
N GLU A 129 8.06 -7.32 0.89
CA GLU A 129 7.75 -6.28 1.86
C GLU A 129 6.68 -5.35 1.31
N LEU A 130 6.84 -4.89 0.06
CA LEU A 130 5.90 -3.99 -0.60
C LEU A 130 4.45 -4.48 -0.55
N ARG A 131 4.23 -5.79 -0.77
CA ARG A 131 2.90 -6.43 -0.68
C ARG A 131 2.22 -6.33 0.69
N LYS A 132 2.96 -5.98 1.75
CA LYS A 132 2.42 -5.78 3.11
C LYS A 132 1.88 -4.36 3.32
N TRP A 133 2.17 -3.43 2.40
CA TRP A 133 1.71 -2.05 2.44
C TRP A 133 0.40 -1.88 1.68
N THR A 134 -0.52 -1.10 2.24
CA THR A 134 -1.77 -0.72 1.60
C THR A 134 -1.86 0.80 1.56
N ILE A 135 -2.04 1.35 0.36
CA ILE A 135 -2.24 2.79 0.17
C ILE A 135 -3.73 3.10 0.29
N ARG A 136 -4.04 4.16 1.03
CA ARG A 136 -5.38 4.68 1.22
C ARG A 136 -5.42 6.16 0.91
N TYR A 137 -6.49 6.59 0.26
CA TYR A 137 -6.67 7.97 -0.15
C TYR A 137 -7.79 8.60 0.66
N LYS A 138 -7.67 9.89 0.93
CA LYS A 138 -8.86 10.69 1.26
C LYS A 138 -9.59 11.01 -0.05
N PRO A 139 -10.93 11.00 -0.07
CA PRO A 139 -11.66 11.51 -1.22
C PRO A 139 -11.23 12.96 -1.46
N LYS A 140 -10.87 13.30 -2.70
CA LYS A 140 -10.77 14.69 -3.12
C LYS A 140 -12.13 15.32 -2.89
N LYS A 141 -12.17 16.53 -2.33
CA LYS A 141 -13.41 17.31 -2.37
C LYS A 141 -13.58 17.69 -3.84
N ASP A 142 -14.55 17.07 -4.52
CA ASP A 142 -14.79 17.28 -5.94
C ASP A 142 -14.95 18.80 -6.20
N GLY A 143 -14.07 19.34 -7.04
CA GLY A 143 -13.97 20.77 -7.32
C GLY A 143 -12.83 21.16 -8.27
N GLU A 144 -11.83 20.30 -8.47
CA GLU A 144 -10.79 20.51 -9.48
C GLU A 144 -10.76 19.33 -10.47
N THR A 145 -11.49 19.52 -11.58
CA THR A 145 -11.33 18.73 -12.80
C THR A 145 -9.92 18.91 -13.35
N VAL A 146 -9.07 17.89 -13.24
CA VAL A 146 -7.82 17.83 -13.99
C VAL A 146 -8.11 17.02 -15.26
N HIS A 147 -8.22 17.71 -16.39
CA HIS A 147 -8.19 17.08 -17.71
C HIS A 147 -6.81 16.45 -17.90
N HIS A 148 -6.73 15.13 -17.91
CA HIS A 148 -5.56 14.43 -18.44
C HIS A 148 -5.83 14.19 -19.93
N VAL A 149 -5.12 14.95 -20.76
CA VAL A 149 -5.05 14.73 -22.20
C VAL A 149 -4.26 13.44 -22.42
N GLU A 150 -4.94 12.38 -22.83
CA GLU A 150 -4.26 11.23 -23.42
C GLU A 150 -3.79 11.65 -24.82
N GLU A 151 -2.48 11.83 -25.00
CA GLU A 151 -1.91 11.93 -26.34
C GLU A 151 -1.81 10.53 -26.97
N PRO A 152 -2.34 10.33 -28.19
CA PRO A 152 -2.26 9.05 -28.88
C PRO A 152 -0.85 8.87 -29.48
N VAL A 153 -0.15 7.82 -29.05
CA VAL A 153 1.11 7.36 -29.67
C VAL A 153 0.78 6.86 -31.08
N GLN A 154 1.26 7.59 -32.08
CA GLN A 154 1.18 7.23 -33.49
C GLN A 154 2.13 6.07 -33.80
N ASN A 155 1.56 5.04 -34.43
CA ASN A 155 2.24 3.89 -34.99
C ASN A 155 2.89 4.29 -36.33
N SER A 156 4.21 4.14 -36.47
CA SER A 156 4.88 4.12 -37.77
C SER A 156 5.85 2.93 -37.81
N SER A 157 5.52 1.96 -38.65
CA SER A 157 6.42 0.88 -39.05
C SER A 157 6.26 0.77 -40.56
N GLU A 158 7.26 1.28 -41.28
CA GLU A 158 7.41 1.09 -42.72
C GLU A 158 8.11 -0.25 -42.98
N GLU A 159 7.65 -0.88 -44.06
CA GLU A 159 8.02 -2.18 -44.59
C GLU A 159 9.39 -2.15 -45.28
N HIS A 160 10.13 -3.25 -45.21
CA HIS A 160 11.06 -3.62 -46.29
C HIS A 160 10.95 -5.12 -46.55
N GLU A 161 10.65 -5.38 -47.82
CA GLU A 161 10.39 -6.63 -48.49
C GLU A 161 11.70 -7.25 -49.01
N GLU A 162 11.96 -8.54 -48.77
CA GLU A 162 12.73 -9.35 -49.72
C GLU A 162 12.37 -10.84 -49.61
N ALA A 163 12.12 -11.42 -50.78
CA ALA A 163 11.50 -12.72 -51.00
C ALA A 163 12.51 -13.88 -51.05
N SER A 164 12.09 -15.08 -50.62
CA SER A 164 12.43 -16.35 -51.27
C SER A 164 11.51 -17.49 -50.78
N GLU A 165 10.76 -18.07 -51.71
CA GLU A 165 9.95 -19.29 -51.58
C GLU A 165 10.76 -20.54 -52.03
N PRO A 166 10.21 -21.78 -52.06
CA PRO A 166 9.49 -22.53 -51.01
C PRO A 166 9.98 -24.00 -50.92
N VAL A 167 9.78 -24.70 -49.79
CA VAL A 167 9.58 -26.18 -49.81
C VAL A 167 8.56 -26.61 -48.74
N ALA A 168 7.73 -27.57 -49.15
CA ALA A 168 6.49 -28.09 -48.63
C ALA A 168 6.55 -29.00 -47.37
N VAL A 169 5.45 -28.92 -46.58
CA VAL A 169 4.66 -30.03 -45.96
C VAL A 169 5.23 -30.77 -44.74
N GLN A 170 4.59 -30.64 -43.56
CA GLN A 170 3.57 -31.58 -43.02
C GLN A 170 3.06 -31.16 -41.62
N GLN A 171 1.77 -31.42 -41.37
CA GLN A 171 0.98 -31.14 -40.16
C GLN A 171 1.53 -31.81 -38.89
N GLN A 172 1.31 -31.22 -37.69
CA GLN A 172 0.55 -31.83 -36.58
C GLN A 172 0.07 -30.76 -35.58
N LEU A 173 -1.23 -30.81 -35.23
CA LEU A 173 -1.85 -30.01 -34.18
C LEU A 173 -1.41 -30.49 -32.79
N SER A 174 -1.06 -29.56 -31.90
CA SER A 174 -1.13 -29.80 -30.45
C SER A 174 -1.62 -28.54 -29.74
N SER A 175 -2.84 -28.63 -29.20
CA SER A 175 -3.51 -27.61 -28.40
C SER A 175 -2.87 -27.46 -27.01
N PRO A 176 -2.78 -26.24 -26.44
CA PRO A 176 -2.35 -26.08 -25.06
C PRO A 176 -3.49 -26.44 -24.09
N THR A 177 -3.21 -27.42 -23.23
CA THR A 177 -4.09 -27.88 -22.16
C THR A 177 -4.23 -26.80 -21.09
N VAL A 178 -5.45 -26.31 -20.86
CA VAL A 178 -5.76 -25.33 -19.81
C VAL A 178 -5.95 -26.07 -18.46
N PRO A 179 -5.31 -25.67 -17.35
CA PRO A 179 -5.44 -26.35 -16.06
C PRO A 179 -6.86 -26.32 -15.48
N LEU A 180 -7.32 -27.48 -14.99
CA LEU A 180 -8.66 -27.80 -14.45
C LEU A 180 -9.17 -26.99 -13.24
N LYS A 181 -8.52 -25.89 -12.84
CA LYS A 181 -8.99 -25.02 -11.73
C LYS A 181 -9.80 -23.80 -12.17
N PHE A 182 -9.99 -23.58 -13.48
CA PHE A 182 -10.79 -22.47 -14.01
C PHE A 182 -12.22 -22.83 -14.45
N ARG A 183 -12.66 -24.09 -14.27
CA ARG A 183 -13.97 -24.57 -14.74
C ARG A 183 -15.12 -24.45 -13.70
N VAL A 184 -14.89 -23.82 -12.55
CA VAL A 184 -15.91 -23.73 -11.46
C VAL A 184 -16.52 -22.33 -11.29
N LYS A 185 -16.13 -21.32 -12.09
CA LYS A 185 -16.76 -19.97 -12.05
C LYS A 185 -17.60 -19.58 -13.28
N MET A 186 -17.73 -20.47 -14.27
CA MET A 186 -18.62 -20.29 -15.44
C MET A 186 -19.74 -21.35 -15.48
N LEU A 187 -20.32 -21.65 -14.31
CA LEU A 187 -21.53 -22.47 -14.16
C LEU A 187 -22.54 -21.86 -13.18
N ARG A 188 -22.37 -20.57 -12.83
CA ARG A 188 -23.29 -19.82 -11.96
C ARG A 188 -23.79 -18.50 -12.59
N LEU A 189 -23.80 -18.41 -13.92
CA LEU A 189 -24.33 -17.25 -14.64
C LEU A 189 -25.29 -17.60 -15.79
N GLN A 190 -26.01 -18.74 -15.69
CA GLN A 190 -27.08 -19.11 -16.64
C GLN A 190 -28.36 -19.64 -15.96
N GLN A 191 -28.64 -19.26 -14.70
CA GLN A 191 -29.93 -19.56 -14.04
C GLN A 191 -30.56 -18.33 -13.35
N ALA A 192 -30.41 -17.14 -13.94
CA ALA A 192 -31.07 -15.93 -13.42
C ALA A 192 -31.69 -15.05 -14.52
N ILE A 193 -32.16 -15.66 -15.61
CA ILE A 193 -33.12 -15.04 -16.53
C ILE A 193 -34.11 -16.14 -16.92
N SER A 194 -35.15 -16.29 -16.10
CA SER A 194 -36.48 -16.85 -16.41
C SER A 194 -37.26 -16.99 -15.10
N ILE A 195 -37.80 -15.86 -14.61
CA ILE A 195 -39.18 -15.73 -14.14
C ILE A 195 -39.62 -14.32 -14.57
#